data_AF-A0A4D6H4U8-F1
#
_entry.id   AF-A0A4D6H4U8-F1
#
_cell.length_a   1.000
_cell.length_b   1.000
_cell.length_c   1.000
_cell.angle_alpha   90.00
_cell.angle_beta   90.00
_cell.angle_gamma   90.00
#
_symmetry.space_group_name_H-M   'P 1'
#
loop_
_entity.id
_entity.type
_entity.pdbx_description
1 polymer ?
#
loop_
_entity_poly.entity_id
_entity_poly.type
_entity_poly.pdbx_seq_one_letter_code
_entity_poly.pdbx_strand_id
1 'polypeptide(L)'
;MYERDLPGPLRERICRDTDSGDVTRFVVQLEYFHDGEWQTVVRYDHDPESDFGHDVAEEGLHIDIYRDGRKFRSEFVTPPLPPAVALDHAEDHLAKNLQRFTERFEQWHGISNR
;
A
#
# COMPACT_ATOMS: atom_id res chain seq x y z
N MET A 1 -3.53 9.20 -10.93
CA MET A 1 -3.65 9.21 -9.46
C MET A 1 -5.12 9.25 -9.09
N TYR A 2 -5.53 8.35 -8.21
CA TYR A 2 -6.87 8.20 -7.66
C TYR A 2 -6.76 8.20 -6.14
N GLU A 3 -7.59 8.99 -5.48
CA GLU A 3 -7.71 9.03 -4.02
C GLU A 3 -9.15 8.74 -3.64
N ARG A 4 -9.34 7.91 -2.62
CA ARG A 4 -10.65 7.55 -2.08
C ARG A 4 -10.63 7.69 -0.56
N ASP A 5 -11.38 8.64 -0.04
CA ASP A 5 -11.64 8.71 1.39
C ASP A 5 -12.45 7.49 1.83
N LEU A 6 -12.01 6.87 2.91
CA LEU A 6 -12.66 5.75 3.56
C LEU A 6 -13.31 6.25 4.87
N PRO A 7 -14.24 5.49 5.49
CA PRO A 7 -14.82 5.89 6.76
C PRO A 7 -13.76 6.19 7.83
N GLY A 8 -13.94 7.32 8.53
CA GLY A 8 -13.02 7.75 9.59
C GLY A 8 -11.80 8.49 9.04
N PRO A 9 -10.64 8.41 9.71
CA PRO A 9 -9.42 9.11 9.33
C PRO A 9 -8.61 8.33 8.27
N LEU A 10 -9.28 7.60 7.38
CA LEU A 10 -8.64 6.67 6.44
C LEU A 10 -8.77 7.17 5.01
N ARG A 11 -7.72 6.96 4.22
CA ARG A 11 -7.71 7.22 2.79
C ARG A 11 -6.95 6.12 2.05
N GLU A 12 -7.46 5.78 0.88
CA GLU A 12 -6.74 4.93 -0.07
C GLU A 12 -6.24 5.77 -1.23
N ARG A 13 -4.98 5.54 -1.62
CA ARG A 13 -4.33 6.23 -2.72
C ARG A 13 -3.76 5.23 -3.70
N ILE A 14 -4.14 5.39 -4.97
CA ILE A 14 -3.69 4.54 -6.08
C ILE A 14 -3.08 5.42 -7.18
N CYS A 15 -1.83 5.10 -7.54
CA CYS A 15 -1.15 5.66 -8.70
C CYS A 15 -0.73 4.51 -9.61
N ARG A 16 -0.88 4.69 -10.93
CA ARG A 16 -0.32 3.77 -11.91
C ARG A 16 0.12 4.52 -13.15
N ASP A 17 1.20 4.03 -13.74
CA ASP A 17 1.68 4.44 -15.04
C ASP A 17 1.50 3.28 -16.01
N THR A 18 1.23 3.62 -17.26
CA THR A 18 1.03 2.64 -18.32
C THR A 18 1.79 3.04 -19.57
N ASP A 19 2.41 2.08 -20.23
CA ASP A 19 2.94 2.24 -21.58
C ASP A 19 2.24 1.24 -22.50
N SER A 20 1.69 1.73 -23.62
CA SER A 20 1.02 0.91 -24.63
C SER A 20 -0.09 -0.04 -24.11
N GLY A 21 -0.67 0.30 -22.95
CA GLY A 21 -1.71 -0.49 -22.28
C GLY A 21 -1.20 -1.40 -21.15
N ASP A 22 0.11 -1.59 -21.06
CA ASP A 22 0.74 -2.37 -20.00
C ASP A 22 1.04 -1.49 -18.78
N VAL A 23 0.78 -2.01 -17.58
CA VAL A 23 1.13 -1.32 -16.33
C VAL A 23 2.64 -1.44 -16.13
N THR A 24 3.33 -0.29 -16.12
CA THR A 24 4.79 -0.22 -15.94
C THR A 24 5.18 0.14 -14.51
N ARG A 25 4.32 0.88 -13.82
CA ARG A 25 4.50 1.23 -12.40
C ARG A 25 3.17 1.31 -11.71
N PHE A 26 3.13 0.97 -10.42
CA PHE A 26 2.00 1.31 -9.57
C PHE A 26 2.39 1.53 -8.13
N VAL A 27 1.52 2.23 -7.40
CA VAL A 27 1.54 2.38 -5.96
C VAL A 27 0.10 2.25 -5.46
N VAL A 28 -0.12 1.38 -4.48
CA VAL A 28 -1.38 1.26 -3.73
C VAL A 28 -1.06 1.50 -2.25
N GLN A 29 -1.74 2.45 -1.63
CA GLN A 29 -1.45 2.87 -0.26
C GLN A 29 -2.71 3.02 0.57
N LEU A 30 -2.62 2.55 1.82
CA LEU A 30 -3.53 2.98 2.89
C LEU A 30 -2.84 4.06 3.70
N GLU A 31 -3.54 5.15 3.92
CA GLU A 31 -3.10 6.30 4.71
C GLU A 31 -4.06 6.54 5.86
N TYR A 32 -3.51 7.03 6.97
CA TYR A 32 -4.25 7.41 8.17
C TYR A 32 -3.94 8.87 8.50
N PHE A 33 -4.97 9.68 8.74
CA PHE A 33 -4.81 11.06 9.16
C PHE A 33 -4.56 11.13 10.67
N HIS A 34 -3.31 11.40 11.05
CA HIS A 34 -2.87 11.45 12.44
C HIS A 34 -1.79 12.53 12.62
N ASP A 35 -1.83 13.23 13.75
CA ASP A 35 -0.95 14.36 14.07
C ASP A 35 -0.96 15.49 13.01
N GLY A 36 -2.11 15.70 12.37
CA GLY A 36 -2.33 16.78 11.40
C GLY A 36 -1.82 16.49 9.99
N GLU A 37 -1.34 15.27 9.72
CA GLU A 37 -0.87 14.85 8.41
C GLU A 37 -1.35 13.45 8.02
N TRP A 38 -1.28 13.14 6.73
CA TRP A 38 -1.55 11.80 6.20
C TRP A 38 -0.29 10.95 6.34
N GLN A 39 -0.37 9.89 7.14
CA GLN A 39 0.71 8.95 7.36
C GLN A 39 0.44 7.65 6.62
N THR A 40 1.45 7.11 5.94
CA THR A 40 1.34 5.79 5.29
C THR A 40 1.22 4.70 6.36
N VAL A 41 0.21 3.83 6.21
CA VAL A 41 0.01 2.64 7.06
C VAL A 41 0.64 1.42 6.42
N VAL A 42 0.29 1.20 5.14
CA VAL A 42 0.86 0.16 4.28
C VAL A 42 0.97 0.66 2.85
N ARG A 43 1.94 0.11 2.11
CA ARG A 43 2.18 0.39 0.69
C ARG A 43 2.42 -0.91 -0.06
N TYR A 44 1.90 -0.99 -1.27
CA TYR A 44 2.31 -1.93 -2.31
C TYR A 44 2.85 -1.09 -3.46
N ASP A 45 3.88 -1.56 -4.14
CA ASP A 45 4.37 -0.90 -5.32
C ASP A 45 4.96 -1.86 -6.34
N HIS A 46 5.02 -1.37 -7.57
CA HIS A 46 5.84 -1.88 -8.63
C HIS A 46 6.55 -0.67 -9.24
N ASP A 47 7.87 -0.63 -9.14
CA ASP A 47 8.71 0.38 -9.79
C ASP A 47 10.13 -0.19 -9.99
N PRO A 48 10.33 -1.04 -11.01
CA PRO A 48 11.57 -1.78 -11.22
C PRO A 48 12.75 -0.88 -11.60
N GLU A 49 12.49 0.37 -11.98
CA GLU A 49 13.52 1.36 -12.29
C GLU A 49 13.97 2.18 -11.07
N SER A 50 13.29 2.02 -9.93
CA SER A 50 13.62 2.70 -8.67
C SER A 50 14.48 1.80 -7.79
N ASP A 51 15.60 2.32 -7.28
CA ASP A 51 16.50 1.61 -6.34
C ASP A 51 15.78 1.12 -5.07
N PHE A 52 14.62 1.71 -4.75
CA PHE A 52 13.81 1.38 -3.56
C PHE A 52 12.42 0.83 -3.92
N GLY A 53 12.14 0.62 -5.21
CA GLY A 53 10.89 0.05 -5.69
C GLY A 53 10.95 -1.47 -5.78
N HIS A 54 9.78 -2.09 -5.87
CA HIS A 54 9.66 -3.54 -6.06
C HIS A 54 9.48 -3.93 -7.53
N ASP A 55 10.03 -5.08 -7.91
CA ASP A 55 9.70 -5.74 -9.18
C ASP A 55 8.77 -6.91 -8.93
N VAL A 56 7.46 -6.68 -9.07
CA VAL A 56 6.45 -7.71 -8.81
C VAL A 56 6.50 -8.88 -9.81
N ALA A 57 7.12 -8.70 -10.97
CA ALA A 57 7.26 -9.73 -11.99
C ALA A 57 8.41 -10.71 -11.70
N GLU A 58 9.35 -10.33 -10.82
CA GLU A 58 10.51 -11.15 -10.44
C GLU A 58 10.50 -11.52 -8.95
N GLU A 59 10.15 -10.57 -8.08
CA GLU A 59 10.17 -10.71 -6.61
C GLU A 59 8.85 -11.21 -6.01
N GLY A 60 7.74 -11.06 -6.76
CA GLY A 60 6.39 -11.20 -6.23
C GLY A 60 5.86 -9.92 -5.60
N LEU A 61 4.60 -9.95 -5.19
CA LEU A 61 3.97 -8.82 -4.52
C LEU A 61 4.34 -8.82 -3.05
N HIS A 62 4.83 -7.69 -2.56
CA HIS A 62 5.12 -7.44 -1.15
C HIS A 62 4.22 -6.33 -0.62
N ILE A 63 3.98 -6.35 0.69
CA ILE A 63 3.38 -5.26 1.44
C ILE A 63 4.44 -4.63 2.33
N ASP A 64 4.67 -3.33 2.13
CA ASP A 64 5.49 -2.51 2.98
C ASP A 64 4.67 -1.94 4.12
N ILE A 65 5.09 -2.24 5.34
CA ILE A 65 4.44 -1.84 6.57
C ILE A 65 5.19 -0.67 7.17
N TYR A 66 4.46 0.40 7.48
CA TYR A 66 5.03 1.63 8.05
C TYR A 66 4.69 1.78 9.53
N ARG A 67 5.58 2.46 10.25
CA ARG A 67 5.44 2.90 11.64
C ARG A 67 6.24 4.18 11.84
N ASP A 68 5.69 5.16 12.54
CA ASP A 68 6.37 6.42 12.84
C ASP A 68 6.94 7.11 11.58
N GLY A 69 6.15 7.09 10.49
CA GLY A 69 6.51 7.67 9.20
C GLY A 69 7.60 6.93 8.42
N ARG A 70 8.06 5.75 8.86
CA ARG A 70 9.15 4.99 8.23
C ARG A 70 8.74 3.56 7.92
N LYS A 71 9.32 2.99 6.86
CA LYS A 71 9.18 1.56 6.55
C LYS A 71 9.74 0.75 7.72
N PHE A 72 8.87 -0.02 8.37
CA PHE A 72 9.20 -0.89 9.50
C PHE A 72 9.61 -2.28 9.03
N ARG A 73 8.85 -2.88 8.10
CA ARG A 73 9.17 -4.17 7.47
C ARG A 73 8.41 -4.37 6.17
N SER A 74 8.84 -5.34 5.37
CA SER A 74 8.07 -5.87 4.23
C SER A 74 7.59 -7.28 4.54
N GLU A 75 6.41 -7.64 4.03
CA GLU A 75 5.90 -9.02 4.07
C GLU A 75 5.54 -9.48 2.66
N PHE A 76 5.83 -10.74 2.35
CA PHE A 76 5.47 -11.35 1.08
C PHE A 76 3.97 -11.66 1.02
N VAL A 77 3.33 -11.31 -0.09
CA VAL A 77 1.87 -11.51 -0.30
C VAL A 77 1.62 -12.64 -1.29
N THR A 78 2.25 -12.60 -2.47
CA THR A 78 2.06 -13.61 -3.52
C THR A 78 3.32 -13.75 -4.39
N PRO A 79 3.56 -14.94 -4.98
CA PRO A 79 4.62 -15.13 -5.96
C PRO A 79 4.52 -14.16 -7.14
N PRO A 80 5.57 -14.10 -8.00
CA PRO A 80 5.61 -13.24 -9.16
C PRO A 80 4.39 -13.33 -10.07
N LEU A 81 3.89 -12.17 -10.49
CA LEU A 81 2.71 -12.02 -11.34
C LEU A 81 2.93 -10.85 -12.32
N PRO A 82 2.23 -10.84 -13.47
CA PRO A 82 2.22 -9.66 -14.33
C PRO A 82 1.79 -8.40 -13.56
N PRO A 83 2.39 -7.22 -13.80
CA PRO A 83 2.12 -6.02 -13.01
C PRO A 83 0.65 -5.61 -12.92
N ALA A 84 -0.12 -5.76 -14.01
CA ALA A 84 -1.55 -5.48 -14.01
C ALA A 84 -2.33 -6.41 -13.04
N VAL A 85 -1.97 -7.69 -13.02
CA VAL A 85 -2.58 -8.68 -12.11
C VAL A 85 -2.13 -8.44 -10.67
N ALA A 86 -0.87 -8.06 -10.47
CA ALA A 86 -0.35 -7.71 -9.16
C ALA A 86 -1.04 -6.46 -8.57
N LEU A 87 -1.37 -5.46 -9.40
CA LEU A 87 -2.16 -4.29 -9.01
C LEU A 87 -3.55 -4.71 -8.49
N ASP A 88 -4.27 -5.54 -9.25
CA ASP A 88 -5.58 -6.04 -8.82
C ASP A 88 -5.45 -6.81 -7.49
N HIS A 89 -4.42 -7.65 -7.35
CA HIS A 89 -4.14 -8.37 -6.10
C HIS A 89 -3.80 -7.44 -4.92
N ALA A 90 -3.11 -6.32 -5.16
CA ALA A 90 -2.78 -5.34 -4.14
C ALA A 90 -4.03 -4.64 -3.61
N GLU A 91 -4.93 -4.19 -4.50
CA GLU A 91 -6.22 -3.58 -4.14
C GLU A 91 -7.07 -4.58 -3.34
N ASP A 92 -7.16 -5.83 -3.81
CA ASP A 92 -7.91 -6.90 -3.16
C ASP A 92 -7.36 -7.24 -1.76
N HIS A 93 -6.04 -7.38 -1.64
CA HIS A 93 -5.38 -7.70 -0.38
C HIS A 93 -5.53 -6.55 0.61
N LEU A 94 -5.43 -5.30 0.15
CA LEU A 94 -5.68 -4.13 0.99
C LEU A 94 -7.11 -4.12 1.51
N ALA A 95 -8.10 -4.26 0.62
CA ALA A 95 -9.51 -4.25 1.01
C ALA A 95 -9.85 -5.35 2.02
N LYS A 96 -9.34 -6.58 1.82
CA LYS A 96 -9.58 -7.72 2.72
C LYS A 96 -8.94 -7.57 4.10
N ASN A 97 -7.86 -6.78 4.21
CA ASN A 97 -7.10 -6.61 5.45
C ASN A 97 -7.19 -5.20 6.04
N LEU A 98 -8.06 -4.33 5.49
CA LEU A 98 -8.19 -2.92 5.88
C LEU A 98 -8.28 -2.74 7.39
N GLN A 99 -9.22 -3.46 8.02
CA GLN A 99 -9.44 -3.40 9.47
C GLN A 99 -8.17 -3.78 10.25
N ARG A 100 -7.52 -4.90 9.88
CA ARG A 100 -6.30 -5.37 10.55
C ARG A 100 -5.16 -4.36 10.46
N PHE A 101 -5.00 -3.69 9.32
CA PHE A 101 -3.95 -2.69 9.14
C PHE A 101 -4.23 -1.43 9.95
N THR A 102 -5.48 -0.96 9.93
CA THR A 102 -5.92 0.19 10.73
C THR A 102 -5.74 -0.06 12.22
N GLU A 103 -6.25 -1.17 12.75
CA GLU A 103 -6.16 -1.50 14.18
C GLU A 103 -4.70 -1.62 14.65
N ARG A 104 -3.83 -2.20 13.81
CA ARG A 104 -2.40 -2.28 14.10
C ARG A 104 -1.76 -0.89 14.18
N PHE A 105 -2.09 -0.01 13.23
CA PHE A 105 -1.59 1.37 13.24
C PHE A 105 -2.07 2.10 14.49
N GLU A 106 -3.37 2.07 14.77
CA GLU A 106 -3.96 2.70 15.95
C GLU A 106 -3.31 2.20 17.25
N GLN A 107 -3.09 0.89 17.38
CA GLN A 107 -2.40 0.31 18.54
C GLN A 107 -0.96 0.80 18.69
N TRP A 108 -0.19 0.86 17.60
CA TRP A 108 1.19 1.34 17.64
C TRP A 108 1.31 2.81 17.99
N HIS A 109 0.31 3.61 17.63
CA HIS A 109 0.27 5.06 17.85
C HIS A 109 -0.57 5.46 19.08
N GLY A 110 -1.06 4.49 19.88
CA GLY A 110 -1.82 4.76 21.09
C GLY A 110 -3.17 5.44 20.84
N ILE A 111 -3.71 5.32 19.62
CA ILE A 111 -4.99 5.90 19.23
C ILE A 111 -6.09 5.02 19.80
N SER A 112 -6.85 5.56 20.75
CA SER A 112 -8.00 4.87 21.32
C SER A 112 -9.26 5.34 20.59
N ASN A 113 -9.84 4.47 19.76
CA ASN A 113 -11.21 4.66 19.28
C ASN A 113 -12.14 4.52 20.49
N ARG A 114 -12.66 5.66 20.96
CA ARG A 114 -13.68 5.73 22.02
C ARG A 114 -15.07 5.87 21.41
#